data_AF-A0A8K0U2G1-F1
#
_entry.id   AF-A0A8K0U2G1-F1
#
_cell.length_a   1.000
_cell.length_b   1.000
_cell.length_c   1.000
_cell.angle_alpha   90.00
_cell.angle_beta   90.00
_cell.angle_gamma   90.00
#
_symmetry.space_group_name_H-M   'P 1'
#
loop_
_entity.id
_entity.type
_entity.pdbx_description
1 polymer ?
#
loop_
_entity_poly.entity_id
_entity_poly.type
_entity_poly.pdbx_seq_one_letter_code
_entity_poly.pdbx_strand_id
1 'polypeptide(L)'
;MVKFRLNTDVQFGEVHYYTQVAIQTHANITGNNWHFANVAVIQLFSKPNKDLLKLSYQTVFACKLTKEFIAVDVKNILSVVVMIPHKFRLPLGQEEDQYFMVEKPGLDVLNFDISYGLY
;
A
#
# COMPACT_ATOMS: atom_id res chain seq x y z
N MET A 1 2.20 -7.81 -1.83
CA MET A 1 1.68 -6.70 -1.00
C MET A 1 1.54 -5.46 -1.88
N VAL A 2 0.89 -4.41 -1.38
CA VAL A 2 0.67 -3.17 -2.14
C VAL A 2 1.04 -1.94 -1.33
N LYS A 3 1.49 -0.92 -2.04
CA LYS A 3 1.56 0.48 -1.60
C LYS A 3 0.31 1.17 -2.11
N PHE A 4 -0.42 1.85 -1.23
CA PHE A 4 -1.67 2.48 -1.60
C PHE A 4 -1.85 3.81 -0.87
N ARG A 5 -2.73 4.66 -1.40
CA ARG A 5 -3.08 5.94 -0.79
C ARG A 5 -4.34 5.79 0.06
N LEU A 6 -4.27 6.22 1.31
CA LEU A 6 -5.41 6.34 2.21
C LEU A 6 -5.51 7.80 2.66
N ASN A 7 -6.56 8.49 2.24
CA ASN A 7 -6.67 9.95 2.37
C ASN A 7 -5.47 10.64 1.69
N THR A 8 -4.59 11.25 2.48
CA THR A 8 -3.35 11.91 2.02
C THR A 8 -2.10 11.06 2.25
N ASP A 9 -2.20 9.97 3.02
CA ASP A 9 -1.05 9.19 3.48
C ASP A 9 -0.80 7.97 2.59
N VAL A 10 0.46 7.67 2.35
CA VAL A 10 0.89 6.44 1.70
C VAL A 10 1.06 5.35 2.76
N GLN A 11 0.41 4.22 2.54
CA GLN A 11 0.46 3.06 3.43
C GLN A 11 0.79 1.78 2.67
N PHE A 12 1.12 0.74 3.43
CA PHE A 12 1.45 -0.58 2.91
C PHE A 12 0.49 -1.61 3.49
N GLY A 13 0.13 -2.61 2.67
CA GLY A 13 -0.76 -3.66 3.13
C GLY A 13 -0.69 -4.91 2.27
N GLU A 14 -1.19 -5.99 2.83
CA GLU A 14 -1.40 -7.25 2.12
C GLU A 14 -2.85 -7.31 1.61
N VAL A 15 -3.02 -7.45 0.30
CA VAL A 15 -4.36 -7.63 -0.29
C VAL A 15 -4.80 -9.07 -0.07
N HIS A 16 -5.95 -9.26 0.58
CA HIS A 16 -6.56 -10.58 0.76
C HIS A 16 -7.57 -10.89 -0.33
N TYR A 17 -8.39 -9.91 -0.71
CA TYR A 17 -9.46 -10.08 -1.70
C TYR A 17 -9.63 -8.86 -2.57
N TYR A 18 -10.00 -9.09 -3.82
CA TYR A 18 -10.61 -8.09 -4.70
C TYR A 18 -12.08 -8.44 -4.84
N THR A 19 -12.97 -7.48 -4.62
CA THR A 19 -14.42 -7.70 -4.65
C THR A 19 -15.17 -6.44 -5.09
N GLN A 20 -16.47 -6.57 -5.28
CA GLN A 20 -17.37 -5.47 -5.57
C GLN A 20 -18.33 -5.25 -4.40
N VAL A 21 -18.55 -3.99 -4.06
CA VAL A 21 -19.52 -3.59 -3.04
C VAL A 21 -20.56 -2.70 -3.69
N ALA A 22 -21.83 -3.01 -3.47
CA ALA A 22 -22.93 -2.14 -3.88
C ALA A 22 -22.99 -0.91 -2.95
N ILE A 23 -22.90 0.28 -3.53
CA ILE A 23 -22.94 1.56 -2.82
C ILE A 23 -24.17 2.32 -3.30
N GLN A 24 -24.96 2.80 -2.35
CA GLN A 24 -26.08 3.67 -2.62
C GLN A 24 -25.59 5.11 -2.79
N THR A 25 -25.82 5.70 -3.95
CA THR A 25 -25.54 7.11 -4.20
C THR A 25 -26.74 7.94 -3.77
N HIS A 26 -26.53 8.96 -2.95
CA HIS A 26 -27.56 9.89 -2.53
C HIS A 26 -27.86 10.96 -3.63
N ALA A 27 -28.13 10.52 -4.87
CA ALA A 27 -28.46 11.42 -5.98
C ALA A 27 -29.93 11.25 -6.40
N ASN A 28 -30.73 12.29 -6.12
CA ASN A 28 -32.08 12.64 -6.61
C ASN A 28 -33.02 11.53 -7.14
N ILE A 29 -34.04 11.24 -6.32
CA ILE A 29 -35.50 10.95 -6.54
C ILE A 29 -35.98 10.08 -7.73
N THR A 30 -35.24 9.83 -8.81
CA THR A 30 -35.81 9.18 -10.01
C THR A 30 -34.90 8.14 -10.68
N GLY A 31 -34.39 7.16 -9.94
CA GLY A 31 -33.66 6.04 -10.53
C GLY A 31 -33.09 5.04 -9.53
N ASN A 32 -32.70 3.86 -10.03
CA ASN A 32 -31.96 2.87 -9.25
C ASN A 32 -30.59 3.44 -8.85
N ASN A 33 -30.48 3.95 -7.63
CA ASN A 33 -29.34 4.73 -7.15
C ASN A 33 -28.17 3.87 -6.64
N TRP A 34 -28.05 2.63 -7.11
CA TRP A 34 -26.99 1.71 -6.71
C TRP A 34 -25.92 1.65 -7.80
N HIS A 35 -24.67 1.77 -7.40
CA HIS A 35 -23.51 1.45 -8.24
C HIS A 35 -22.62 0.44 -7.53
N PHE A 36 -21.79 -0.28 -8.29
CA PHE A 36 -20.81 -1.20 -7.72
C PHE A 36 -19.43 -0.53 -7.72
N ALA A 37 -18.79 -0.48 -6.55
CA ALA A 37 -17.41 -0.07 -6.42
C ALA A 37 -16.50 -1.29 -6.36
N ASN A 38 -15.42 -1.27 -7.16
CA ASN A 38 -14.36 -2.26 -7.09
C ASN A 38 -13.45 -1.92 -5.91
N VAL A 39 -13.35 -2.83 -4.94
CA VAL A 39 -12.55 -2.61 -3.74
C VAL A 39 -11.54 -3.75 -3.52
N ALA A 40 -10.41 -3.40 -2.92
CA ALA A 40 -9.46 -4.34 -2.35
C ALA A 40 -9.63 -4.38 -0.83
N VAL A 41 -9.72 -5.57 -0.25
CA VAL A 41 -9.65 -5.80 1.19
C VAL A 41 -8.20 -6.01 1.57
N ILE A 42 -7.67 -5.10 2.39
CA ILE A 42 -6.24 -4.98 2.67
C ILE A 42 -6.00 -5.09 4.18
N GLN A 43 -5.10 -5.99 4.58
CA GLN A 43 -4.54 -6.05 5.94
C GLN A 43 -3.36 -5.08 6.05
N LEU A 44 -3.36 -4.22 7.06
CA LEU A 44 -2.40 -3.12 7.16
C LEU A 44 -1.05 -3.56 7.74
N PHE A 45 0.03 -3.00 7.22
CA PHE A 45 1.30 -2.91 7.94
C PHE A 45 1.32 -1.66 8.81
N SER A 46 1.99 -1.74 9.96
CA SER A 46 2.20 -0.60 10.85
C SER A 46 3.04 0.49 10.18
N LYS A 47 3.10 1.66 10.80
CA LYS A 47 4.14 2.64 10.47
C LYS A 47 5.55 2.03 10.70
N PRO A 48 6.57 2.48 9.94
CA PRO A 48 7.92 1.99 10.12
C PRO A 48 8.45 2.18 11.54
N ASN A 49 9.20 1.20 12.04
CA ASN A 49 9.90 1.30 13.31
C ASN A 49 10.92 2.46 13.24
N LYS A 50 10.75 3.45 14.11
CA LYS A 50 11.53 4.69 14.08
C LYS A 50 13.02 4.46 14.34
N ASP A 51 13.37 3.50 15.19
CA ASP A 51 14.76 3.22 15.53
C ASP A 51 15.48 2.55 14.36
N LEU A 52 14.85 1.55 13.74
CA LEU A 52 15.40 0.87 12.56
C LEU A 52 15.50 1.82 11.37
N LEU A 53 14.51 2.67 11.17
CA LEU A 53 14.54 3.69 10.12
C LEU A 53 15.67 4.71 10.36
N LYS A 54 15.88 5.12 11.61
CA LYS A 54 16.96 6.05 11.99
C LYS A 54 18.34 5.41 11.82
N LEU A 55 18.53 4.18 12.31
CA LEU A 55 19.79 3.45 12.23
C LEU A 55 20.19 3.11 10.79
N SER A 56 19.21 2.87 9.92
CA SER A 56 19.44 2.59 8.50
C SER A 56 19.52 3.83 7.61
N TYR A 57 19.57 5.04 8.20
CA TYR A 57 19.57 6.30 7.44
C TYR A 57 18.40 6.38 6.44
N GLN A 58 17.19 6.01 6.88
CA GLN A 58 15.95 6.01 6.08
C GLN A 58 15.92 4.98 4.94
N THR A 59 16.80 3.97 4.97
CA THR A 59 16.86 2.93 3.94
C THR A 59 15.91 1.77 4.23
N VAL A 60 15.78 1.37 5.50
CA VAL A 60 15.01 0.19 5.89
C VAL A 60 13.67 0.59 6.49
N PHE A 61 12.60 0.38 5.74
CA PHE A 61 11.22 0.54 6.19
C PHE A 61 10.72 -0.76 6.81
N ALA A 62 11.09 -1.01 8.07
CA ALA A 62 10.66 -2.18 8.82
C ALA A 62 9.31 -1.92 9.52
N CYS A 63 8.30 -2.74 9.22
CA CYS A 63 6.92 -2.61 9.69
C CYS A 63 6.40 -3.95 10.23
N LYS A 64 5.40 -3.92 11.12
CA LYS A 64 4.72 -5.12 11.61
C LYS A 64 3.42 -5.32 10.84
N LEU A 65 3.06 -6.57 10.53
CA LEU A 65 1.72 -6.88 10.04
C LEU A 65 0.72 -6.72 11.19
N THR A 66 -0.32 -5.91 10.97
CA THR A 66 -1.34 -5.63 11.99
C THR A 66 -2.54 -6.56 11.84
N LYS A 67 -3.50 -6.50 12.77
CA LYS A 67 -4.80 -7.18 12.63
C LYS A 67 -5.89 -6.27 12.04
N GLU A 68 -5.50 -5.11 11.53
CA GLU A 68 -6.43 -4.13 10.98
C GLU A 68 -6.66 -4.39 9.50
N PHE A 69 -7.94 -4.38 9.09
CA PHE A 69 -8.37 -4.57 7.71
C PHE A 69 -9.16 -3.36 7.25
N ILE A 70 -8.93 -2.95 6.00
CA ILE A 70 -9.69 -1.87 5.37
C ILE A 70 -10.12 -2.29 3.95
N ALA A 71 -11.21 -1.71 3.48
CA ALA A 71 -11.59 -1.75 2.09
C ALA A 71 -11.20 -0.42 1.43
N VAL A 72 -10.45 -0.48 0.34
CA VAL A 72 -10.08 0.71 -0.46
C VAL A 72 -10.50 0.51 -1.90
N ASP A 73 -10.86 1.61 -2.58
CA ASP A 73 -11.01 1.57 -4.04
C ASP A 73 -9.70 1.05 -4.65
N VAL A 74 -9.81 0.07 -5.55
CA VAL A 74 -8.65 -0.52 -6.23
C VAL A 74 -7.79 0.53 -6.94
N LYS A 75 -8.38 1.66 -7.36
CA LYS A 75 -7.68 2.79 -7.98
C LYS A 75 -6.76 3.54 -7.03
N ASN A 76 -6.88 3.34 -5.71
CA ASN A 76 -5.98 3.93 -4.72
C ASN A 76 -4.69 3.12 -4.53
N ILE A 77 -4.59 1.92 -5.12
CA ILE A 77 -3.35 1.13 -5.14
C ILE A 77 -2.36 1.79 -6.09
N LEU A 78 -1.21 2.21 -5.55
CA LEU A 78 -0.17 2.93 -6.30
C LEU A 78 0.80 1.96 -6.97
N SER A 79 1.20 0.91 -6.27
CA SER A 79 2.12 -0.09 -6.80
C SER A 79 2.05 -1.40 -6.01
N VAL A 80 2.52 -2.48 -6.63
CA VAL A 80 2.81 -3.74 -5.95
C VAL A 80 4.20 -3.64 -5.33
N VAL A 81 4.30 -4.00 -4.05
CA VAL A 81 5.56 -4.02 -3.30
C VAL A 81 5.82 -5.41 -2.74
N VAL A 82 7.10 -5.67 -2.48
CA VAL A 82 7.53 -6.85 -1.73
C VAL A 82 7.77 -6.44 -0.29
N MET A 83 7.13 -7.14 0.66
CA MET A 83 7.43 -7.04 2.08
C MET A 83 8.10 -8.34 2.51
N ILE A 84 9.36 -8.28 2.92
CA ILE A 84 10.17 -9.45 3.24
C ILE A 84 10.19 -9.64 4.76
N PRO A 85 9.75 -10.80 5.30
CA PRO A 85 9.87 -11.09 6.72
C PRO A 85 11.35 -11.19 7.12
N HIS A 86 11.71 -10.52 8.22
CA HIS A 86 13.07 -10.48 8.72
C HIS A 86 13.08 -10.30 10.24
N LYS A 87 14.05 -10.95 10.89
CA LYS A 87 14.29 -10.80 12.33
C LYS A 87 15.24 -9.62 12.55
N PHE A 88 14.72 -8.54 13.09
CA PHE A 88 15.52 -7.37 13.42
C PHE A 88 15.95 -7.41 14.88
N ARG A 89 17.22 -7.07 15.11
CA ARG A 89 17.74 -6.76 16.45
C ARG A 89 17.50 -5.29 16.73
N LEU A 90 16.61 -5.01 17.68
CA LEU A 90 16.34 -3.66 18.15
C LEU A 90 17.50 -3.10 19.00
N PRO A 91 17.60 -1.78 19.20
CA PRO A 91 18.68 -1.17 19.99
C PRO A 91 18.82 -1.72 21.42
N LEU A 92 17.71 -2.20 21.99
CA LEU A 92 17.65 -2.81 23.33
C LEU A 92 18.06 -4.31 23.33
N GLY A 93 18.53 -4.84 22.21
CA GLY A 93 18.98 -6.24 22.06
C GLY A 93 17.85 -7.25 21.85
N GLN A 94 16.59 -6.83 21.90
CA GLN A 94 15.45 -7.70 21.61
C GLN A 94 15.36 -8.00 20.11
N GLU A 95 15.17 -9.27 19.77
CA GLU A 95 14.83 -9.68 18.40
C GLU A 95 13.31 -9.59 18.20
N GLU A 96 12.89 -8.97 17.10
CA GLU A 96 11.49 -8.91 16.69
C GLU A 96 11.33 -9.33 15.22
N ASP A 97 10.29 -10.12 14.96
CA ASP A 97 9.83 -10.41 13.61
C ASP A 97 9.12 -9.17 13.04
N GLN A 98 9.72 -8.58 12.01
CA GLN A 98 9.12 -7.48 11.24
C GLN A 98 9.25 -7.76 9.74
N TYR A 99 8.63 -6.95 8.92
CA TYR A 99 8.73 -7.01 7.47
C TYR A 99 9.38 -5.75 6.96
N PHE A 100 10.33 -5.84 6.05
CA PHE A 100 10.88 -4.65 5.40
C PHE A 100 10.45 -4.56 3.94
N MET A 101 10.20 -3.32 3.50
CA MET A 101 9.79 -3.04 2.14
C MET A 101 10.98 -3.11 1.18
N VAL A 102 10.79 -3.75 0.04
CA VAL A 102 11.64 -3.63 -1.14
C VAL A 102 10.75 -3.20 -2.31
N GLU A 103 11.03 -2.01 -2.84
CA GLU A 103 10.56 -1.62 -4.17
C GLU A 103 11.54 -2.17 -5.19
N LYS A 104 11.04 -2.80 -6.27
CA LYS A 104 11.89 -3.23 -7.37
C LYS A 104 12.16 -2.02 -8.27
N PRO A 105 13.37 -1.43 -8.29
CA PRO A 105 13.69 -0.37 -9.24
C PRO A 105 13.64 -0.98 -10.65
N GLY A 106 12.69 -0.53 -11.47
CA GLY A 106 12.51 -1.05 -12.83
C GLY A 106 11.08 -1.10 -13.35
N LEU A 107 10.07 -0.85 -12.49
CA LEU A 107 8.66 -0.74 -12.94
C LEU A 107 8.22 0.72 -13.17
N ASP A 108 8.97 1.71 -12.67
CA ASP A 108 8.67 3.15 -12.81
C ASP A 108 9.15 3.78 -14.14
N VAL A 109 9.77 3.00 -15.05
CA VAL A 109 10.39 3.53 -16.28
C VAL A 109 9.41 3.67 -17.45
N LEU A 110 8.14 3.29 -17.30
CA LEU A 110 7.18 3.28 -18.43
C LEU A 110 6.29 4.52 -18.56
N ASN A 111 6.56 5.61 -17.83
CA ASN A 111 5.85 6.89 -17.98
C ASN A 111 6.75 8.02 -18.50
N PHE A 112 7.51 7.76 -19.56
CA PHE A 112 8.10 8.83 -20.36
C PHE A 112 7.64 8.66 -21.81
N ASP A 113 6.44 9.19 -22.06
CA ASP A 113 5.96 9.54 -23.40
C ASP A 113 6.81 10.73 -23.88
N ILE A 114 8.02 10.44 -24.37
CA ILE A 114 8.86 11.43 -25.03
C ILE A 114 8.67 11.20 -26.53
N SER A 115 7.84 12.02 -27.14
CA SER A 115 7.75 12.15 -28.58
C SER A 115 9.09 12.67 -29.11
N TYR A 116 9.92 11.77 -29.63
CA TYR A 116 11.05 12.19 -30.44
C TYR A 116 10.51 12.75 -31.76
N GLY A 117 10.42 14.08 -31.83
CA GLY A 117 10.30 14.79 -33.10
C GLY A 117 11.55 14.50 -33.94
N LEU A 118 11.38 13.74 -35.01
CA LEU A 118 12.41 13.54 -36.03
C LEU A 118 12.48 14.79 -36.91
N TYR A 119 13.67 15.38 -36.99
CA TYR A 119 14.08 16.27 -38.08
C TYR A 119 14.58 15.43 -39.25
#